data_AF-A0A3B3BLU1-F1
#
_entry.id   AF-A0A3B3BLU1-F1
#
_cell.length_a   1.000
_cell.length_b   1.000
_cell.length_c   1.000
_cell.angle_alpha   90.00
_cell.angle_beta   90.00
_cell.angle_gamma   90.00
#
_symmetry.space_group_name_H-M   'P 1'
#
loop_
_entity.id
_entity.type
_entity.pdbx_description
1 polymer ?
#
loop_
_entity_poly.entity_id
_entity_poly.type
_entity_poly.pdbx_seq_one_letter_code
_entity_poly.pdbx_strand_id
1 'polypeptide(L)'
;MICEVIKLEAFQKMLQESGDKLVVVNFTATWCVPCRTIFPVFVDLSEQPDNKNVVFLKVDVDRAPEITKACGVLCTPLFQFYKAGDKVSEIK
;
A
#
# COMPACT_ATOMS: atom_id res chain seq x y z
N MET A 1 -4.96 -11.05 2.37
CA MET A 1 -5.59 -10.68 1.08
C MET A 1 -5.19 -9.25 0.74
N ILE A 2 -4.56 -9.04 -0.42
CA ILE A 2 -4.09 -7.72 -0.87
C ILE A 2 -5.09 -7.15 -1.89
N CYS A 3 -5.48 -5.89 -1.71
CA CYS A 3 -6.34 -5.18 -2.65
C CYS A 3 -5.51 -4.23 -3.53
N GLU A 4 -5.66 -4.31 -4.85
CA GLU A 4 -5.04 -3.36 -5.78
C GLU A 4 -5.93 -2.12 -5.95
N VAL A 5 -5.34 -0.93 -5.82
CA VAL A 5 -6.06 0.34 -5.87
C VAL A 5 -5.51 1.23 -6.97
N ILE A 6 -6.41 1.75 -7.81
CA ILE A 6 -6.05 2.52 -9.00
C ILE A 6 -6.56 3.96 -8.92
N LYS A 7 -7.76 4.18 -8.35
CA LYS A 7 -8.41 5.49 -8.27
C LYS A 7 -8.17 6.17 -6.93
N LEU A 8 -7.91 7.48 -6.95
CA LEU A 8 -7.62 8.27 -5.76
C LEU A 8 -8.80 8.29 -4.78
N GLU A 9 -10.03 8.41 -5.27
CA GLU A 9 -11.23 8.45 -4.42
C GLU A 9 -11.42 7.12 -3.68
N ALA A 10 -11.19 6.00 -4.37
CA ALA A 10 -11.27 4.67 -3.78
C ALA A 10 -10.19 4.47 -2.72
N PHE A 11 -8.98 4.97 -2.96
CA PHE A 11 -7.88 4.93 -2.00
C PHE A 11 -8.23 5.71 -0.73
N GLN A 12 -8.63 6.98 -0.87
CA GLN A 12 -9.03 7.83 0.26
C GLN A 12 -10.20 7.22 1.04
N LYS A 13 -11.20 6.69 0.34
CA LYS A 13 -12.33 6.01 0.97
C LYS A 13 -11.87 4.81 1.81
N MET A 14 -10.99 3.97 1.29
CA MET A 14 -10.49 2.81 2.04
C MET A 14 -9.66 3.23 3.27
N LEU A 15 -8.88 4.30 3.19
CA LEU A 15 -8.17 4.83 4.35
C LEU A 15 -9.14 5.28 5.46
N GLN A 16 -10.25 5.93 5.09
CA GLN A 16 -11.27 6.38 6.03
C GLN A 16 -12.08 5.20 6.61
N GLU A 17 -12.53 4.27 5.76
CA GLU A 17 -13.31 3.09 6.19
C GLU A 17 -12.51 2.10 7.04
N SER A 18 -11.17 2.15 6.96
CA SER A 18 -10.29 1.35 7.80
C SER A 18 -10.32 1.79 9.27
N GLY A 19 -10.75 3.02 9.58
CA GLY A 19 -10.79 3.56 10.94
C GLY A 19 -9.45 3.42 11.65
N ASP A 20 -9.44 2.77 12.82
CA ASP A 20 -8.24 2.55 13.63
C ASP A 20 -7.35 1.39 13.15
N LYS A 21 -7.76 0.66 12.10
CA LYS A 21 -6.92 -0.42 11.54
C LYS A 21 -5.68 0.18 10.88
N LEU A 22 -4.56 -0.53 11.03
CA LEU A 22 -3.36 -0.20 10.27
C LEU A 22 -3.60 -0.54 8.80
N VAL A 23 -3.30 0.40 7.91
CA VAL A 23 -3.29 0.17 6.46
C VAL A 23 -1.84 0.24 5.98
N VAL A 24 -1.39 -0.80 5.30
CA VAL A 24 -0.05 -0.89 4.70
C VAL A 24 -0.20 -0.84 3.19
N VAL A 25 0.44 0.14 2.56
CA VAL A 25 0.36 0.37 1.12
C VAL A 25 1.72 0.06 0.49
N ASN A 26 1.77 -0.96 -0.36
CA ASN A 26 2.95 -1.25 -1.18
C ASN A 26 2.84 -0.52 -2.52
N PHE A 27 3.66 0.51 -2.70
CA PHE A 27 3.89 1.16 -3.98
C PHE A 27 4.93 0.38 -4.78
N THR A 28 4.55 -0.07 -5.96
CA THR A 28 5.33 -1.01 -6.78
C THR A 28 5.27 -0.63 -8.25
N ALA A 29 6.10 -1.26 -9.06
CA ALA A 29 6.10 -1.12 -10.50
C ALA A 29 6.49 -2.44 -11.17
N THR A 30 5.97 -2.69 -12.37
CA THR A 30 6.26 -3.94 -13.12
C THR A 30 7.74 -4.09 -13.50
N TRP A 31 8.39 -2.98 -13.82
CA TRP A 31 9.81 -2.89 -14.18
C TRP A 31 10.75 -2.92 -12.97
N CYS A 32 10.23 -2.76 -11.75
CA CYS A 32 11.02 -2.75 -10.53
C CYS A 32 11.41 -4.19 -10.11
N VAL A 33 12.67 -4.57 -10.34
CA VAL A 33 13.20 -5.89 -9.96
C VAL A 33 13.14 -6.13 -8.45
N PRO A 34 13.61 -5.20 -7.58
CA PRO A 34 13.54 -5.40 -6.12
C PRO A 34 12.11 -5.58 -5.61
N CYS A 35 11.13 -4.94 -6.25
CA CYS A 35 9.72 -5.08 -5.92
C CYS A 35 9.24 -6.53 -6.09
N ARG A 36 9.71 -7.24 -7.13
CA ARG A 36 9.35 -8.64 -7.36
C ARG A 36 9.92 -9.57 -6.28
N THR A 37 11.08 -9.23 -5.74
CA THR A 37 11.72 -10.02 -4.66
C THR A 37 10.99 -9.87 -3.33
N ILE A 38 10.53 -8.65 -2.98
CA ILE A 38 9.87 -8.40 -1.71
C ILE A 38 8.37 -8.73 -1.72
N PHE A 39 7.73 -8.76 -2.90
CA PHE A 39 6.29 -8.98 -3.00
C PHE A 39 5.78 -10.29 -2.37
N PRO A 40 6.46 -11.46 -2.52
CA PRO A 40 6.05 -12.67 -1.82
C PRO A 40 6.00 -12.51 -0.30
N VAL A 41 7.00 -11.83 0.29
CA VAL A 41 7.02 -11.55 1.74
C VAL A 41 5.83 -10.66 2.13
N PHE A 42 5.48 -9.69 1.29
CA PHE A 42 4.31 -8.84 1.52
C PHE A 42 2.99 -9.62 1.46
N VAL A 43 2.88 -10.60 0.53
CA VAL A 43 1.74 -11.53 0.45
C VAL A 43 1.65 -12.36 1.72
N ASP A 44 2.75 -13.00 2.13
CA ASP A 44 2.81 -13.85 3.32
C ASP A 44 2.38 -13.07 4.58
N LEU A 45 2.88 -11.84 4.77
CA LEU A 45 2.48 -10.96 5.86
C LEU A 45 0.98 -10.66 5.84
N SER A 46 0.37 -10.53 4.66
CA SER A 46 -1.06 -10.27 4.50
C SER A 46 -1.97 -11.46 4.82
N GLU A 47 -1.40 -12.65 4.92
CA GLU A 47 -2.09 -13.91 5.19
C GLU A 47 -1.84 -14.42 6.61
N GLN A 48 -0.85 -13.85 7.31
CA GLN A 48 -0.55 -14.21 8.69
C GLN A 48 -1.75 -13.96 9.63
N PRO A 49 -2.10 -14.92 10.50
CA PRO A 49 -3.21 -14.78 11.43
C PRO A 49 -3.13 -13.57 12.35
N ASP A 50 -1.92 -13.18 12.75
CA ASP A 50 -1.66 -12.04 13.63
C ASP A 50 -1.97 -10.70 12.93
N ASN A 51 -1.90 -10.67 11.60
CA ASN A 51 -2.14 -9.49 10.78
C ASN A 51 -3.58 -9.42 10.23
N LYS A 52 -4.51 -10.24 10.72
CA LYS A 52 -5.93 -10.23 10.29
C LYS A 52 -6.62 -8.88 10.46
N ASN A 53 -6.14 -8.04 11.38
CA ASN A 53 -6.67 -6.69 11.61
C ASN A 53 -5.94 -5.59 10.83
N VAL A 54 -5.02 -5.96 9.94
CA VAL A 54 -4.26 -5.03 9.09
C VAL A 54 -4.80 -5.09 7.67
N VAL A 55 -4.98 -3.93 7.05
CA VAL A 55 -5.42 -3.80 5.66
C VAL A 55 -4.19 -3.69 4.77
N PHE A 56 -4.06 -4.58 3.80
CA PHE A 56 -2.93 -4.59 2.86
C PHE A 56 -3.38 -4.11 1.47
N LEU A 57 -2.78 -3.04 1.01
CA LEU A 57 -3.04 -2.43 -0.29
C LEU A 57 -1.80 -2.51 -1.17
N LYS A 58 -2.01 -2.64 -2.48
CA LYS A 58 -0.98 -2.47 -3.50
C LYS A 58 -1.39 -1.35 -4.45
N VAL A 59 -0.43 -0.51 -4.80
CA VAL A 59 -0.57 0.55 -5.79
C VAL A 59 0.54 0.41 -6.80
N ASP A 60 0.18 0.18 -8.06
CA ASP A 60 1.11 0.24 -9.17
C ASP A 60 1.27 1.71 -9.60
N VAL A 61 2.49 2.23 -9.53
CA VAL A 61 2.76 3.67 -9.73
C VAL A 61 2.50 4.12 -11.17
N ASP A 62 2.59 3.21 -12.15
CA ASP A 62 2.33 3.51 -13.55
C ASP A 62 0.82 3.50 -13.83
N ARG A 63 0.06 2.66 -13.12
CA ARG A 63 -1.40 2.54 -13.29
C ARG A 63 -2.18 3.56 -12.46
N ALA A 64 -1.61 4.06 -11.37
CA ALA A 64 -2.25 4.96 -10.41
C ALA A 64 -1.45 6.26 -10.21
N PRO A 65 -1.25 7.08 -11.26
CA PRO A 65 -0.41 8.28 -11.19
C PRO A 65 -0.95 9.33 -10.20
N GLU A 66 -2.27 9.43 -10.03
CA GLU A 66 -2.89 10.36 -9.10
C GLU A 66 -2.61 9.99 -7.64
N ILE A 67 -2.72 8.71 -7.29
CA ILE A 67 -2.38 8.20 -5.94
C ILE A 67 -0.88 8.41 -5.69
N THR A 68 -0.04 8.04 -6.65
CA THR A 68 1.42 8.16 -6.59
C THR A 68 1.85 9.60 -6.30
N LYS A 69 1.27 10.56 -7.03
CA LYS A 69 1.52 11.99 -6.82
C LYS A 69 1.01 12.47 -5.47
N ALA A 70 -0.22 12.12 -5.09
CA ALA A 70 -0.82 12.53 -3.82
C ALA A 70 -0.04 12.00 -2.60
N CYS A 71 0.53 10.79 -2.72
CA CYS A 71 1.28 10.14 -1.64
C CYS A 71 2.78 10.50 -1.63
N GLY A 72 3.25 11.32 -2.58
CA GLY A 72 4.65 11.78 -2.65
C GLY A 72 5.64 10.66 -2.97
N VAL A 73 5.25 9.69 -3.79
CA VAL A 73 6.09 8.53 -4.13
C VAL A 73 7.14 8.93 -5.17
N LEU A 74 8.42 8.77 -4.82
CA LEU A 74 9.55 9.12 -5.69
C LEU A 74 10.31 7.89 -6.22
N CYS A 75 10.23 6.77 -5.52
CA CYS A 75 10.93 5.54 -5.86
C CYS A 75 10.10 4.32 -5.43
N THR A 76 10.38 3.18 -6.06
CA THR A 76 9.81 1.88 -5.70
C THR A 76 10.94 0.87 -5.43
N PRO A 77 10.73 -0.13 -4.54
CA PRO A 77 9.54 -0.30 -3.71
C PRO A 77 9.43 0.80 -2.64
N LEU A 78 8.22 1.12 -2.22
CA LEU A 78 7.97 2.00 -1.08
C LEU A 78 6.77 1.44 -0.31
N PHE A 79 6.88 1.42 1.01
CA PHE A 79 5.81 1.03 1.91
C PHE A 79 5.40 2.24 2.73
N GLN A 80 4.12 2.59 2.69
CA GLN A 80 3.56 3.62 3.56
C GLN A 80 2.53 3.02 4.50
N PHE A 81 2.52 3.54 5.72
CA PHE A 81 1.68 3.07 6.81
C PHE A 81 0.69 4.17 7.17
N TYR A 82 -0.58 3.81 7.28
CA TYR A 82 -1.66 4.72 7.60
C TYR A 82 -2.49 4.21 8.77
N LYS A 83 -3.00 5.13 9.57
CA LYS A 83 -3.95 4.85 10.67
C LYS A 83 -4.89 6.05 10.83
N ALA A 84 -6.18 5.80 11.00
CA ALA A 84 -7.21 6.85 11.07
C ALA A 84 -7.17 7.84 9.89
N GLY A 85 -6.79 7.37 8.70
CA GLY A 85 -6.68 8.18 7.48
C GLY A 85 -5.34 8.91 7.29
N ASP A 86 -4.51 9.01 8.32
CA ASP A 86 -3.25 9.75 8.27
C ASP A 86 -2.04 8.85 8.05
N LYS A 87 -1.02 9.37 7.34
CA LYS A 87 0.26 8.66 7.15
C LYS A 87 1.06 8.73 8.46
N VAL A 88 1.34 7.56 9.04
CA VAL A 88 2.09 7.44 10.30
C VAL A 88 3.55 7.09 10.12
N SER A 89 3.92 6.42 9.02
CA SER A 89 5.30 6.04 8.71
C SER A 89 5.50 5.69 7.24
N GLU A 90 6.75 5.63 6.79
CA GLU A 90 7.15 5.10 5.49
C GLU A 90 8.51 4.37 5.55
N ILE A 91 8.69 3.37 4.70
CA ILE A 91 9.93 2.59 4.54
C ILE A 91 10.23 2.47 3.04
N LYS A 92 11.47 2.80 2.66
CA LYS A 92 12.01 2.77 1.29
C LYS A 92 12.94 1.59 1.11
#